data_AF-A0A2E3BW25-F1
#
_entry.id   AF-A0A2E3BW25-F1
#
_cell.length_a   1.000
_cell.length_b   1.000
_cell.length_c   1.000
_cell.angle_alpha   90.00
_cell.angle_beta   90.00
_cell.angle_gamma   90.00
#
_symmetry.space_group_name_H-M   'P 1'
#
loop_
_entity.id
_entity.type
_entity.pdbx_description
1 polymer ?
#
loop_
_entity_poly.entity_id
_entity_poly.type
_entity_poly.pdbx_seq_one_letter_code
_entity_poly.pdbx_strand_id
1 'polypeptide(L)'
;MKKIFIFYFLVLISVQINAQEYSRLVDTKIGSKGEGLACGYNFIGATYPFGMVQFTPTFFSAHKGFVITQLNGAGCSNLGDFPILPISGIIEKSPNDMNSYKKFEEIKTAQAGYLSLKMNEKIDVDLTVTKRSGVGKFNFNNSDYGTLIIGTGINSSPSEKIKDAFVEVTSPSSCEGFTRGGDFCGTEVDYKIYFAAEFDRPSEFNGTWKGNKLSTKKSSIGKNSGAYFTFNTDDISKVNYRIAISFVSIENAKENLKTENKYINFEDYKKQTSQVWDEYLSTIKIKSDNSDRLKQFYTHFYHSLIHPNIVSDINGEYMGADFKVHSVEEGREQYSSFSVW
;
A
#
# COMPACT_ATOMS: atom_id res chain seq x y z
N MET A 1 68.98 -35.42 -5.43
CA MET A 1 67.84 -34.89 -6.22
C MET A 1 66.77 -34.40 -5.24
N LYS A 2 66.69 -33.09 -4.98
CA LYS A 2 65.65 -32.49 -4.12
C LYS A 2 64.43 -32.16 -4.99
N LYS A 3 63.28 -32.79 -4.70
CA LYS A 3 62.01 -32.48 -5.37
C LYS A 3 61.35 -31.29 -4.67
N ILE A 4 61.19 -30.19 -5.39
CA ILE A 4 60.44 -29.01 -4.98
C ILE A 4 58.97 -29.26 -5.36
N PHE A 5 58.08 -29.27 -4.36
CA PHE A 5 56.63 -29.27 -4.59
C PHE A 5 56.16 -27.82 -4.69
N ILE A 6 55.67 -27.43 -5.86
CA ILE A 6 55.03 -26.13 -6.09
C ILE A 6 53.54 -26.30 -5.82
N PHE A 7 53.04 -25.64 -4.78
CA PHE A 7 51.60 -25.55 -4.49
C PHE A 7 51.00 -24.44 -5.35
N TYR A 8 50.09 -24.78 -6.26
CA TYR A 8 49.28 -23.80 -6.98
C TYR A 8 48.15 -23.32 -6.08
N PHE A 9 48.18 -22.04 -5.71
CA PHE A 9 47.09 -21.37 -4.99
C PHE A 9 46.03 -20.95 -6.01
N LEU A 10 44.88 -21.62 -6.01
CA LEU A 10 43.77 -21.31 -6.88
C LEU A 10 42.99 -20.12 -6.29
N VAL A 11 43.19 -18.92 -6.83
CA VAL A 11 42.42 -17.73 -6.45
C VAL A 11 41.04 -17.82 -7.11
N LEU A 12 40.02 -18.18 -6.33
CA LEU A 12 38.61 -18.06 -6.71
C LEU A 12 38.25 -16.58 -6.76
N ILE A 13 38.28 -15.99 -7.95
CA ILE A 13 37.71 -14.67 -8.21
C ILE A 13 36.18 -14.84 -8.27
N SER A 14 35.49 -14.53 -7.18
CA SER A 14 34.03 -14.40 -7.20
C SER A 14 33.67 -13.12 -7.96
N VAL A 15 33.34 -13.27 -9.25
CA VAL A 15 32.71 -12.18 -10.00
C VAL A 15 31.30 -12.00 -9.44
N GLN A 16 31.10 -10.96 -8.62
CA GLN A 16 29.75 -10.51 -8.30
C GLN A 16 29.16 -9.92 -9.59
N ILE A 17 28.39 -10.72 -10.31
CA ILE A 17 27.50 -10.22 -11.35
C ILE A 17 26.46 -9.38 -10.59
N ASN A 18 26.61 -8.06 -10.61
CA ASN A 18 25.53 -7.17 -10.19
C ASN A 18 24.34 -7.46 -11.11
N ALA A 19 23.33 -8.15 -10.60
CA ALA A 19 22.07 -8.30 -11.29
C ALA A 19 21.53 -6.90 -11.58
N GLN A 20 21.10 -6.66 -12.82
CA GLN A 20 20.44 -5.41 -13.17
C GLN A 20 19.19 -5.24 -12.31
N GLU A 21 19.13 -4.18 -11.50
CA GLU A 21 17.96 -3.85 -10.68
C GLU A 21 16.91 -3.16 -11.57
N TYR A 22 16.13 -3.96 -12.30
CA TYR A 22 15.12 -3.48 -13.26
C TYR A 22 14.01 -2.64 -12.60
N SER A 23 13.64 -2.98 -11.36
CA SER A 23 12.71 -2.24 -10.53
C SER A 23 13.09 -0.76 -10.35
N ARG A 24 14.39 -0.43 -10.34
CA ARG A 24 14.90 0.96 -10.26
C ARG A 24 14.89 1.70 -11.59
N LEU A 25 14.71 0.99 -12.72
CA LEU A 25 14.53 1.62 -14.03
C LEU A 25 13.10 2.12 -14.23
N VAL A 26 12.16 1.70 -13.38
CA VAL A 26 10.77 2.14 -13.40
C VAL A 26 10.62 3.50 -12.72
N ASP A 27 9.91 4.42 -13.37
CA ASP A 27 9.49 5.70 -12.80
C ASP A 27 7.95 5.77 -12.77
N THR A 28 7.36 5.40 -11.63
CA THR A 28 5.89 5.31 -11.48
C THR A 28 5.18 6.66 -11.60
N LYS A 29 5.92 7.78 -11.67
CA LYS A 29 5.34 9.12 -11.91
C LYS A 29 4.95 9.35 -13.37
N ILE A 30 5.44 8.53 -14.31
CA ILE A 30 5.08 8.68 -15.72
C ILE A 30 3.57 8.40 -15.87
N GLY A 31 2.82 9.42 -16.31
CA GLY A 31 1.35 9.37 -16.42
C GLY A 31 0.59 9.75 -15.15
N SER A 32 1.28 10.18 -14.08
CA SER A 32 0.66 10.61 -12.81
C SER A 32 0.37 12.13 -12.74
N LYS A 33 0.50 12.84 -13.86
CA LYS A 33 0.26 14.28 -13.99
C LYS A 33 -0.47 14.57 -15.30
N GLY A 34 -1.21 15.67 -15.32
CA GLY A 34 -1.99 16.12 -16.47
C GLY A 34 -3.46 16.30 -16.09
N GLU A 35 -4.27 16.66 -17.09
CA GLU A 35 -5.72 16.84 -16.95
C GLU A 35 -6.43 16.27 -18.18
N GLY A 36 -7.67 15.79 -17.96
CA GLY A 36 -8.52 15.24 -19.01
C GLY A 36 -7.83 14.12 -19.81
N LEU A 37 -8.01 14.13 -21.13
CA LEU A 37 -7.49 13.11 -22.04
C LEU A 37 -5.96 13.08 -22.15
N ALA A 38 -5.26 14.08 -21.65
CA ALA A 38 -3.79 14.12 -21.66
C ALA A 38 -3.17 13.47 -20.40
N CYS A 39 -3.99 13.07 -19.43
CA CYS A 39 -3.52 12.45 -18.20
C CYS A 39 -3.59 10.92 -18.28
N GLY A 40 -2.55 10.24 -17.81
CA GLY A 40 -2.56 8.78 -17.67
C GLY A 40 -3.35 8.28 -16.46
N TYR A 41 -3.64 9.16 -15.48
CA TYR A 41 -4.27 8.79 -14.21
C TYR A 41 -3.59 7.63 -13.50
N ASN A 42 -2.26 7.56 -13.61
CA ASN A 42 -1.47 6.51 -12.97
C ASN A 42 -1.25 6.84 -11.49
N PHE A 43 -1.36 5.83 -10.63
CA PHE A 43 -0.93 5.97 -9.24
C PHE A 43 0.58 5.83 -9.13
N ILE A 44 1.18 6.45 -8.12
CA ILE A 44 2.64 6.47 -7.95
C ILE A 44 3.14 5.46 -6.91
N GLY A 45 2.25 4.96 -6.05
CA GLY A 45 2.61 4.16 -4.90
C GLY A 45 3.04 2.73 -5.19
N ALA A 46 3.28 2.00 -4.10
CA ALA A 46 3.79 0.65 -4.16
C ALA A 46 2.67 -0.33 -4.49
N THR A 47 2.95 -1.27 -5.40
CA THR A 47 2.12 -2.43 -5.66
C THR A 47 3.01 -3.64 -6.00
N TYR A 48 2.40 -4.81 -6.04
CA TYR A 48 3.02 -6.09 -6.38
C TYR A 48 2.56 -6.48 -7.79
N PRO A 49 3.34 -7.22 -8.60
CA PRO A 49 2.87 -7.69 -9.90
C PRO A 49 1.53 -8.44 -9.76
N PHE A 50 0.48 -7.92 -10.38
CA PHE A 50 -0.90 -8.39 -10.30
C PHE A 50 -1.45 -8.53 -8.86
N GLY A 51 -0.89 -7.77 -7.91
CA GLY A 51 -1.23 -7.82 -6.49
C GLY A 51 -2.60 -7.26 -6.15
N MET A 52 -3.07 -7.58 -4.95
CA MET A 52 -4.37 -7.15 -4.43
C MET A 52 -4.35 -5.67 -4.01
N VAL A 53 -3.20 -5.23 -3.51
CA VAL A 53 -3.01 -3.94 -2.84
C VAL A 53 -2.26 -2.93 -3.71
N GLN A 54 -2.71 -1.68 -3.66
CA GLN A 54 -2.04 -0.52 -4.24
C GLN A 54 -1.85 0.53 -3.14
N PHE A 55 -0.71 0.51 -2.46
CA PHE A 55 -0.44 1.40 -1.33
C PHE A 55 0.11 2.74 -1.82
N THR A 56 -0.78 3.72 -1.99
CA THR A 56 -0.49 4.95 -2.73
C THR A 56 -1.24 6.15 -2.15
N PRO A 57 -0.73 7.39 -2.28
CA PRO A 57 -1.63 8.54 -2.27
C PRO A 57 -2.60 8.40 -3.45
N THR A 58 -3.89 8.67 -3.19
CA THR A 58 -4.92 8.66 -4.23
C THR A 58 -4.63 9.76 -5.25
N PHE A 59 -4.92 9.51 -6.53
CA PHE A 59 -4.75 10.54 -7.57
C PHE A 59 -5.70 11.73 -7.36
N PHE A 60 -6.93 11.47 -6.90
CA PHE A 60 -8.02 12.45 -6.85
C PHE A 60 -8.16 13.16 -5.51
N SER A 61 -7.64 12.56 -4.44
CA SER A 61 -7.83 12.98 -3.05
C SER A 61 -6.58 12.74 -2.21
N ALA A 62 -5.41 13.01 -2.79
CA ALA A 62 -4.09 12.81 -2.16
C ALA A 62 -3.92 13.43 -0.77
N HIS A 63 -4.75 14.43 -0.41
CA HIS A 63 -4.76 15.05 0.90
C HIS A 63 -5.32 14.16 2.01
N LYS A 64 -6.09 13.11 1.68
CA LYS A 64 -6.65 12.17 2.65
C LYS A 64 -5.61 11.16 3.19
N GLY A 65 -4.42 11.10 2.61
CA GLY A 65 -3.35 10.17 3.01
C GLY A 65 -3.14 9.04 2.00
N PHE A 66 -2.72 7.87 2.50
CA PHE A 66 -2.29 6.73 1.69
C PHE A 66 -3.33 5.61 1.74
N VAL A 67 -3.96 5.33 0.61
CA VAL A 67 -5.00 4.31 0.45
C VAL A 67 -4.39 2.96 0.11
N ILE A 68 -5.14 1.89 0.33
CA ILE A 68 -4.67 0.51 0.09
C ILE A 68 -5.22 -0.11 -1.20
N THR A 69 -6.18 0.57 -1.84
CA THR A 69 -6.81 0.17 -3.10
C THR A 69 -6.90 1.35 -4.07
N GLN A 70 -6.51 1.17 -5.33
CA GLN A 70 -6.62 2.17 -6.39
C GLN A 70 -6.47 1.51 -7.76
N LEU A 71 -7.38 1.79 -8.70
CA LEU A 71 -7.19 1.42 -10.10
C LEU A 71 -6.25 2.41 -10.80
N ASN A 72 -5.38 1.89 -11.66
CA ASN A 72 -4.49 2.66 -12.51
C ASN A 72 -5.18 2.96 -13.85
N GLY A 73 -5.24 4.24 -14.26
CA GLY A 73 -5.72 4.62 -15.59
C GLY A 73 -7.25 4.77 -15.75
N ALA A 74 -8.02 4.72 -14.66
CA ALA A 74 -9.49 4.76 -14.73
C ALA A 74 -10.10 6.13 -15.13
N GLY A 75 -9.36 7.24 -15.02
CA GLY A 75 -9.87 8.57 -15.40
C GLY A 75 -10.87 9.23 -14.43
N CYS A 76 -11.38 8.49 -13.45
CA CYS A 76 -12.31 8.97 -12.43
C CYS A 76 -11.97 8.41 -11.04
N SER A 77 -12.45 9.08 -9.99
CA SER A 77 -12.33 8.58 -8.61
C SER A 77 -12.88 7.16 -8.50
N ASN A 78 -12.11 6.29 -7.87
CA ASN A 78 -12.42 4.88 -7.69
C ASN A 78 -11.70 4.36 -6.45
N LEU A 79 -12.30 3.35 -5.80
CA LEU A 79 -11.74 2.68 -4.61
C LEU A 79 -11.20 3.72 -3.61
N GLY A 80 -9.93 3.65 -3.25
CA GLY A 80 -9.29 4.58 -2.33
C GLY A 80 -9.59 4.25 -0.88
N ASP A 81 -9.73 2.97 -0.57
CA ASP A 81 -10.18 2.51 0.74
C ASP A 81 -9.07 2.64 1.79
N PHE A 82 -9.52 2.84 3.03
CA PHE A 82 -8.71 2.81 4.24
C PHE A 82 -7.49 3.74 4.22
N PRO A 83 -7.62 5.03 3.87
CA PRO A 83 -6.50 5.96 3.93
C PRO A 83 -5.88 5.98 5.33
N ILE A 84 -4.56 5.81 5.39
CA ILE A 84 -3.74 6.11 6.57
C ILE A 84 -3.03 7.46 6.37
N LEU A 85 -3.14 8.33 7.37
CA LEU A 85 -2.55 9.66 7.35
C LEU A 85 -1.70 9.90 8.61
N PRO A 86 -0.39 10.18 8.47
CA PRO A 86 0.44 10.59 9.59
C PRO A 86 0.30 12.09 9.88
N ILE A 87 0.28 12.44 11.16
CA ILE A 87 0.42 13.82 11.67
C ILE A 87 1.41 13.85 12.83
N SER A 88 2.08 14.97 13.01
CA SER A 88 2.95 15.24 14.14
C SER A 88 2.12 15.65 15.36
N GLY A 89 2.48 15.16 16.53
CA GLY A 89 1.82 15.44 17.79
C GLY A 89 0.62 14.52 18.09
N ILE A 90 -0.10 14.88 19.14
CA ILE A 90 -1.33 14.22 19.58
C ILE A 90 -2.51 14.77 18.77
N ILE A 91 -3.43 13.89 18.34
CA ILE A 91 -4.65 14.33 17.68
C ILE A 91 -5.61 15.02 18.66
N GLU A 92 -5.89 16.29 18.41
CA GLU A 92 -6.80 17.09 19.25
C GLU A 92 -8.20 17.27 18.63
N LYS A 93 -8.29 17.13 17.31
CA LYS A 93 -9.52 17.37 16.54
C LYS A 93 -9.88 16.17 15.69
N SER A 94 -11.18 15.90 15.60
CA SER A 94 -11.69 14.83 14.75
C SER A 94 -11.33 15.08 13.28
N PRO A 95 -10.89 14.06 12.52
CA PRO A 95 -10.59 14.15 11.09
C PRO A 95 -11.81 14.45 10.19
N ASN A 96 -13.03 14.25 10.69
CA ASN A 96 -14.30 14.40 9.95
C ASN A 96 -14.35 13.62 8.63
N ASP A 97 -14.13 14.27 7.48
CA ASP A 97 -14.14 13.65 6.15
C ASP A 97 -12.72 13.58 5.55
N MET A 98 -11.71 13.92 6.36
CA MET A 98 -10.30 14.04 6.03
C MET A 98 -9.99 15.10 4.95
N ASN A 99 -10.93 15.98 4.60
CA ASN A 99 -10.70 16.99 3.56
C ASN A 99 -9.89 18.20 4.04
N SER A 100 -9.74 18.40 5.34
CA SER A 100 -8.97 19.51 5.92
C SER A 100 -7.45 19.31 5.91
N TYR A 101 -6.98 18.11 5.60
CA TYR A 101 -5.56 17.79 5.56
C TYR A 101 -4.92 18.23 4.25
N LYS A 102 -3.60 18.12 4.19
CA LYS A 102 -2.80 18.50 3.03
C LYS A 102 -2.15 17.25 2.45
N LYS A 103 -1.97 17.24 1.14
CA LYS A 103 -1.16 16.22 0.46
C LYS A 103 0.31 16.34 0.85
N PHE A 104 1.08 15.31 0.52
CA PHE A 104 2.54 15.29 0.65
C PHE A 104 3.23 16.48 -0.03
N GLU A 105 4.39 16.87 0.51
CA GLU A 105 5.23 17.98 0.06
C GLU A 105 6.13 17.56 -1.12
N GLU A 106 6.76 16.38 -1.00
CA GLU A 106 7.82 15.95 -1.90
C GLU A 106 7.78 14.44 -2.12
N ILE A 107 8.07 14.02 -3.37
CA ILE A 107 8.33 12.63 -3.71
C ILE A 107 9.85 12.42 -3.76
N LYS A 108 10.39 11.67 -2.80
CA LYS A 108 11.83 11.35 -2.74
C LYS A 108 12.20 10.22 -3.68
N THR A 109 11.36 9.19 -3.77
CA THR A 109 11.58 8.02 -4.63
C THR A 109 10.24 7.43 -5.04
N ALA A 110 10.12 7.01 -6.30
CA ALA A 110 8.92 6.39 -6.85
C ALA A 110 9.36 5.37 -7.91
N GLN A 111 9.33 4.09 -7.54
CA GLN A 111 9.85 2.97 -8.34
C GLN A 111 8.97 1.74 -8.15
N ALA A 112 9.20 0.68 -8.93
CA ALA A 112 8.37 -0.53 -8.85
C ALA A 112 8.39 -1.12 -7.43
N GLY A 113 7.21 -1.15 -6.78
CA GLY A 113 7.03 -1.73 -5.44
C GLY A 113 7.53 -0.89 -4.26
N TYR A 114 7.99 0.36 -4.49
CA TYR A 114 8.45 1.24 -3.41
C TYR A 114 8.19 2.72 -3.69
N LEU A 115 7.63 3.40 -2.69
CA LEU A 115 7.43 4.84 -2.68
C LEU A 115 8.05 5.44 -1.42
N SER A 116 8.75 6.56 -1.56
CA SER A 116 9.25 7.38 -0.45
C SER A 116 8.82 8.83 -0.63
N LEU A 117 8.22 9.41 0.39
CA LEU A 117 7.62 10.74 0.39
C LEU A 117 8.03 11.53 1.63
N LYS A 118 7.88 12.85 1.54
CA LYS A 118 7.91 13.76 2.68
C LYS A 118 6.55 14.41 2.86
N MET A 119 6.01 14.33 4.07
CA MET A 119 4.80 15.04 4.48
C MET A 119 5.16 16.37 5.16
N ASN A 120 4.18 17.26 5.17
CA ASN A 120 4.19 18.49 5.94
C ASN A 120 4.38 18.11 7.41
N GLU A 121 5.19 18.85 8.16
CA GLU A 121 5.64 18.49 9.53
C GLU A 121 6.86 17.55 9.60
N LYS A 122 7.66 17.48 8.53
CA LYS A 122 8.93 16.73 8.47
C LYS A 122 8.77 15.22 8.72
N ILE A 123 7.61 14.65 8.40
CA ILE A 123 7.39 13.21 8.52
C ILE A 123 7.84 12.55 7.21
N ASP A 124 8.78 11.60 7.31
CA ASP A 124 9.14 10.78 6.15
C ASP A 124 8.27 9.53 6.10
N VAL A 125 7.78 9.20 4.92
CA VAL A 125 6.89 8.06 4.69
C VAL A 125 7.51 7.16 3.64
N ASP A 126 7.72 5.91 4.00
CA ASP A 126 8.14 4.86 3.09
C ASP A 126 7.04 3.81 2.97
N LEU A 127 6.64 3.46 1.75
CA LEU A 127 5.59 2.48 1.45
C LEU A 127 6.14 1.37 0.57
N THR A 128 5.82 0.12 0.93
CA THR A 128 5.99 -1.07 0.10
C THR A 128 4.79 -2.00 0.32
N VAL A 129 4.77 -3.15 -0.33
CA VAL A 129 3.65 -4.09 -0.27
C VAL A 129 4.14 -5.53 -0.30
N THR A 130 3.25 -6.46 0.04
CA THR A 130 3.30 -7.88 -0.33
C THR A 130 2.18 -8.15 -1.35
N LYS A 131 1.88 -9.42 -1.64
CA LYS A 131 0.82 -9.75 -2.61
C LYS A 131 -0.57 -9.28 -2.14
N ARG A 132 -0.87 -9.32 -0.83
CA ARG A 132 -2.19 -8.96 -0.25
C ARG A 132 -2.15 -7.93 0.89
N SER A 133 -0.97 -7.39 1.21
CA SER A 133 -0.79 -6.45 2.32
C SER A 133 0.03 -5.22 1.93
N GLY A 134 -0.25 -4.08 2.55
CA GLY A 134 0.61 -2.89 2.52
C GLY A 134 1.50 -2.84 3.75
N VAL A 135 2.71 -2.31 3.57
CA VAL A 135 3.70 -2.11 4.63
C VAL A 135 4.17 -0.67 4.57
N GLY A 136 3.97 0.07 5.67
CA GLY A 136 4.33 1.48 5.79
C GLY A 136 5.34 1.69 6.91
N LYS A 137 6.26 2.64 6.73
CA LYS A 137 7.18 3.12 7.76
C LYS A 137 7.07 4.64 7.83
N PHE A 138 6.67 5.14 8.99
CA PHE A 138 6.45 6.56 9.26
C PHE A 138 7.50 7.05 10.24
N ASN A 139 8.32 8.01 9.83
CA ASN A 139 9.39 8.58 10.64
C ASN A 139 9.03 10.02 11.05
N PHE A 140 8.66 10.19 12.32
CA PHE A 140 8.26 11.47 12.90
C PHE A 140 9.49 12.26 13.37
N ASN A 141 10.11 13.02 12.47
CA ASN A 141 11.35 13.73 12.78
C ASN A 141 11.10 14.96 13.67
N ASN A 142 11.75 15.02 14.84
CA ASN A 142 11.69 16.14 15.80
C ASN A 142 10.28 16.39 16.36
N SER A 143 9.61 15.32 16.82
CA SER A 143 8.35 15.43 17.54
C SER A 143 8.29 14.39 18.65
N ASP A 144 7.76 14.79 19.80
CA ASP A 144 7.63 13.93 20.97
C ASP A 144 6.50 12.89 20.79
N TYR A 145 5.54 13.23 19.91
CA TYR A 145 4.45 12.32 19.54
C TYR A 145 4.22 12.28 18.03
N GLY A 146 3.81 11.12 17.53
CA GLY A 146 3.32 10.93 16.17
C GLY A 146 1.97 10.23 16.18
N THR A 147 1.00 10.75 15.44
CA THR A 147 -0.32 10.10 15.29
C THR A 147 -0.52 9.56 13.88
N LEU A 148 -0.98 8.32 13.80
CA LEU A 148 -1.47 7.68 12.58
C LEU A 148 -3.00 7.61 12.63
N ILE A 149 -3.65 8.22 11.64
CA ILE A 149 -5.11 8.29 11.49
C ILE A 149 -5.53 7.32 10.40
N ILE A 150 -6.47 6.43 10.68
CA ILE A 150 -7.01 5.46 9.71
C ILE A 150 -8.47 5.84 9.41
N GLY A 151 -8.79 6.10 8.16
CA GLY A 151 -10.15 6.42 7.70
C GLY A 151 -10.92 5.20 7.22
N THR A 152 -11.62 4.51 8.11
CA THR A 152 -12.38 3.30 7.74
C THR A 152 -13.66 3.60 6.95
N GLY A 153 -14.41 4.63 7.37
CA GLY A 153 -15.56 5.14 6.64
C GLY A 153 -15.19 6.21 5.62
N ILE A 154 -14.00 6.12 5.01
CA ILE A 154 -13.47 7.06 4.02
C ILE A 154 -12.97 6.27 2.82
N ASN A 155 -13.38 6.67 1.62
CA ASN A 155 -12.75 6.26 0.37
C ASN A 155 -12.70 7.42 -0.64
N SER A 156 -12.33 7.13 -1.89
CA SER A 156 -12.27 8.14 -2.98
C SER A 156 -13.65 8.54 -3.50
N SER A 157 -14.70 7.82 -3.14
CA SER A 157 -16.08 8.14 -3.54
C SER A 157 -16.71 9.21 -2.64
N PRO A 158 -17.77 9.88 -3.10
CA PRO A 158 -18.57 10.74 -2.25
C PRO A 158 -19.12 9.99 -1.03
N SER A 159 -19.17 10.66 0.14
CA SER A 159 -19.49 10.00 1.43
C SER A 159 -20.86 9.32 1.47
N GLU A 160 -21.83 9.79 0.67
CA GLU A 160 -23.16 9.22 0.51
C GLU A 160 -23.17 7.86 -0.19
N LYS A 161 -22.07 7.52 -0.88
CA LYS A 161 -21.88 6.21 -1.54
C LYS A 161 -21.33 5.15 -0.60
N ILE A 162 -20.84 5.55 0.58
CA ILE A 162 -20.45 4.63 1.65
C ILE A 162 -21.72 4.22 2.41
N LYS A 163 -22.14 2.97 2.21
CA LYS A 163 -23.38 2.43 2.78
C LYS A 163 -23.19 1.96 4.21
N ASP A 164 -22.02 1.41 4.51
CA ASP A 164 -21.70 0.90 5.83
C ASP A 164 -20.19 0.90 6.05
N ALA A 165 -19.76 1.04 7.29
CA ALA A 165 -18.36 0.92 7.67
C ALA A 165 -18.27 0.59 9.15
N PHE A 166 -17.22 -0.12 9.56
CA PHE A 166 -16.99 -0.48 10.94
C PHE A 166 -15.50 -0.54 11.21
N VAL A 167 -15.08 -0.02 12.35
CA VAL A 167 -13.72 -0.17 12.86
C VAL A 167 -13.75 -0.57 14.33
N GLU A 168 -12.83 -1.45 14.71
CA GLU A 168 -12.53 -1.81 16.09
C GLU A 168 -11.03 -1.76 16.35
N VAL A 169 -10.63 -1.02 17.38
CA VAL A 169 -9.29 -1.04 17.95
C VAL A 169 -9.18 -2.25 18.88
N THR A 170 -8.56 -3.32 18.39
CA THR A 170 -8.49 -4.62 19.07
C THR A 170 -7.36 -4.71 20.09
N SER A 171 -6.34 -3.86 19.97
CA SER A 171 -5.27 -3.71 20.95
C SER A 171 -4.59 -2.33 20.81
N PRO A 172 -3.67 -1.95 21.71
CA PRO A 172 -2.84 -0.76 21.51
C PRO A 172 -2.01 -0.76 20.22
N SER A 173 -1.84 -1.90 19.55
CA SER A 173 -1.07 -2.02 18.32
C SER A 173 -1.86 -2.61 17.15
N SER A 174 -3.19 -2.71 17.22
CA SER A 174 -3.98 -3.31 16.13
C SER A 174 -5.41 -2.79 16.04
N CYS A 175 -5.94 -2.81 14.82
CA CYS A 175 -7.36 -2.63 14.54
C CYS A 175 -7.81 -3.47 13.34
N GLU A 176 -9.12 -3.61 13.22
CA GLU A 176 -9.76 -4.31 12.12
C GLU A 176 -11.10 -3.69 11.78
N GLY A 177 -11.66 -4.07 10.63
CA GLY A 177 -12.93 -3.52 10.21
C GLY A 177 -13.27 -3.78 8.76
N PHE A 178 -14.21 -2.98 8.25
CA PHE A 178 -14.63 -3.02 6.86
C PHE A 178 -15.22 -1.69 6.40
N THR A 179 -15.33 -1.54 5.08
CA THR A 179 -16.20 -0.56 4.43
C THR A 179 -17.03 -1.25 3.35
N ARG A 180 -18.23 -0.74 3.09
CA ARG A 180 -19.12 -1.19 2.02
C ARG A 180 -19.65 -0.01 1.23
N GLY A 181 -19.56 -0.12 -0.08
CA GLY A 181 -20.09 0.84 -1.03
C GLY A 181 -19.04 1.84 -1.50
N GLY A 182 -19.24 2.29 -2.73
CA GLY A 182 -18.45 3.31 -3.39
C GLY A 182 -19.07 3.65 -4.74
N ASP A 183 -18.25 4.24 -5.59
CA ASP A 183 -18.62 4.72 -6.90
C ASP A 183 -17.47 4.49 -7.88
N PHE A 184 -17.84 4.21 -9.12
CA PHE A 184 -16.93 4.17 -10.25
C PHE A 184 -17.53 4.97 -11.40
N CYS A 185 -16.92 6.13 -11.70
CA CYS A 185 -17.33 7.01 -12.79
C CYS A 185 -18.84 7.38 -12.77
N GLY A 186 -19.39 7.62 -11.57
CA GLY A 186 -20.81 7.98 -11.36
C GLY A 186 -21.76 6.79 -11.24
N THR A 187 -21.25 5.56 -11.37
CA THR A 187 -22.01 4.34 -11.12
C THR A 187 -21.73 3.84 -9.71
N GLU A 188 -22.78 3.71 -8.91
CA GLU A 188 -22.66 3.16 -7.56
C GLU A 188 -22.24 1.70 -7.60
N VAL A 189 -21.23 1.35 -6.80
CA VAL A 189 -20.70 -0.01 -6.70
C VAL A 189 -20.87 -0.50 -5.28
N ASP A 190 -21.57 -1.63 -5.10
CA ASP A 190 -21.82 -2.23 -3.79
C ASP A 190 -20.82 -3.35 -3.49
N TYR A 191 -19.54 -2.99 -3.38
CA TYR A 191 -18.50 -3.90 -2.90
C TYR A 191 -18.34 -3.76 -1.39
N LYS A 192 -17.90 -4.83 -0.74
CA LYS A 192 -17.48 -4.82 0.66
C LYS A 192 -16.04 -5.30 0.75
N ILE A 193 -15.22 -4.55 1.47
CA ILE A 193 -13.81 -4.86 1.68
C ILE A 193 -13.53 -4.79 3.18
N TYR A 194 -12.78 -5.76 3.66
CA TYR A 194 -12.39 -5.96 5.05
C TYR A 194 -10.90 -5.69 5.21
N PHE A 195 -10.48 -5.31 6.41
CA PHE A 195 -9.07 -5.15 6.73
C PHE A 195 -8.73 -5.64 8.13
N ALA A 196 -7.45 -6.01 8.28
CA ALA A 196 -6.78 -6.16 9.56
C ALA A 196 -5.46 -5.38 9.49
N ALA A 197 -5.17 -4.59 10.51
CA ALA A 197 -3.98 -3.74 10.56
C ALA A 197 -3.27 -3.83 11.91
N GLU A 198 -1.95 -3.71 11.88
CA GLU A 198 -1.09 -3.76 13.05
C GLU A 198 0.07 -2.76 12.97
N PHE A 199 0.59 -2.40 14.14
CA PHE A 199 1.79 -1.59 14.33
C PHE A 199 2.87 -2.43 15.02
N ASP A 200 4.13 -2.07 14.81
CA ASP A 200 5.29 -2.76 15.40
C ASP A 200 5.47 -2.55 16.90
N ARG A 201 4.68 -1.66 17.50
CA ARG A 201 4.70 -1.34 18.92
C ARG A 201 3.35 -0.82 19.40
N PRO A 202 3.04 -0.88 20.70
CA PRO A 202 1.82 -0.29 21.24
C PRO A 202 1.82 1.25 21.13
N SER A 203 0.69 1.83 20.75
CA SER A 203 0.41 3.26 20.87
C SER A 203 0.23 3.65 22.34
N GLU A 204 0.60 4.88 22.70
CA GLU A 204 0.31 5.44 24.02
C GLU A 204 -1.16 5.87 24.15
N PHE A 205 -1.71 6.48 23.10
CA PHE A 205 -3.13 6.83 23.01
C PHE A 205 -3.75 6.25 21.76
N ASN A 206 -4.97 5.74 21.87
CA ASN A 206 -5.74 5.31 20.72
C ASN A 206 -7.24 5.43 20.99
N GLY A 207 -8.00 5.43 19.91
CA GLY A 207 -9.44 5.52 19.96
C GLY A 207 -10.01 5.60 18.56
N THR A 208 -11.22 6.13 18.48
CA THR A 208 -11.98 6.24 17.25
C THR A 208 -12.51 7.65 17.05
N TRP A 209 -12.95 7.92 15.83
CA TRP A 209 -13.57 9.18 15.48
C TRP A 209 -14.79 8.96 14.58
N LYS A 210 -15.72 9.92 14.61
CA LYS A 210 -16.90 9.95 13.75
C LYS A 210 -17.40 11.38 13.54
N GLY A 211 -17.45 11.82 12.29
CA GLY A 211 -17.79 13.20 11.94
C GLY A 211 -16.91 14.17 12.74
N ASN A 212 -17.53 15.10 13.48
CA ASN A 212 -16.81 16.07 14.30
C ASN A 212 -16.44 15.58 15.72
N LYS A 213 -16.58 14.28 16.02
CA LYS A 213 -16.33 13.73 17.37
C LYS A 213 -15.11 12.82 17.40
N LEU A 214 -14.15 13.15 18.26
CA LEU A 214 -13.05 12.29 18.68
C LEU A 214 -13.47 11.51 19.94
N SER A 215 -13.07 10.25 20.07
CA SER A 215 -13.47 9.39 21.18
C SER A 215 -12.38 8.39 21.56
N THR A 216 -12.25 8.10 22.86
CA THR A 216 -11.40 7.01 23.37
C THR A 216 -12.05 5.62 23.27
N LYS A 217 -13.30 5.56 22.76
CA LYS A 217 -13.98 4.29 22.49
C LYS A 217 -13.24 3.49 21.44
N LYS A 218 -13.27 2.16 21.59
CA LYS A 218 -12.56 1.23 20.70
C LYS A 218 -13.29 0.96 19.39
N SER A 219 -14.57 1.26 19.27
CA SER A 219 -15.32 1.01 18.03
C SER A 219 -16.10 2.22 17.52
N SER A 220 -16.23 2.29 16.19
CA SER A 220 -17.01 3.30 15.47
C SER A 220 -17.63 2.70 14.21
N ILE A 221 -18.78 3.23 13.80
CA ILE A 221 -19.61 2.68 12.72
C ILE A 221 -20.07 3.81 11.79
N GLY A 222 -20.12 3.53 10.49
CA GLY A 222 -20.69 4.35 9.43
C GLY A 222 -19.68 5.24 8.72
N LYS A 223 -20.14 5.98 7.71
CA LYS A 223 -19.32 6.94 6.95
C LYS A 223 -18.68 8.01 7.84
N ASN A 224 -17.60 8.63 7.35
CA ASN A 224 -16.84 9.65 8.05
C ASN A 224 -16.43 9.18 9.45
N SER A 225 -15.85 7.98 9.52
CA SER A 225 -15.39 7.37 10.76
C SER A 225 -14.04 6.66 10.57
N GLY A 226 -13.39 6.35 11.69
CA GLY A 226 -12.11 5.68 11.66
C GLY A 226 -11.48 5.53 13.04
N ALA A 227 -10.19 5.17 13.05
CA ALA A 227 -9.37 5.02 14.25
C ALA A 227 -8.19 5.99 14.24
N TYR A 228 -7.59 6.19 15.40
CA TYR A 228 -6.31 6.90 15.54
C TYR A 228 -5.42 6.18 16.54
N PHE A 229 -4.11 6.25 16.30
CA PHE A 229 -3.06 5.69 17.14
C PHE A 229 -1.95 6.71 17.30
N THR A 230 -1.67 7.13 18.52
CA THR A 230 -0.66 8.11 18.88
C THR A 230 0.47 7.41 19.64
N PHE A 231 1.69 7.59 19.17
CA PHE A 231 2.90 6.96 19.69
C PHE A 231 3.79 8.04 20.29
N ASN A 232 4.43 7.75 21.42
CA ASN A 232 5.61 8.50 21.85
C ASN A 232 6.75 8.23 20.86
N THR A 233 7.33 9.30 20.34
CA THR A 233 8.38 9.29 19.32
C THR A 233 9.69 9.92 19.78
N ASP A 234 9.82 10.21 21.09
CA ASP A 234 11.03 10.77 21.70
C ASP A 234 12.25 9.85 21.50
N ASP A 235 12.11 8.58 21.89
CA ASP A 235 13.21 7.60 21.83
C ASP A 235 13.29 6.88 20.48
N ILE A 236 12.12 6.60 19.88
CA ILE A 236 11.99 5.83 18.65
C ILE A 236 11.03 6.60 17.74
N SER A 237 11.60 7.33 16.79
CA SER A 237 10.85 8.20 15.87
C SER A 237 10.08 7.44 14.78
N LYS A 238 10.41 6.16 14.57
CA LYS A 238 9.85 5.33 13.51
C LYS A 238 8.71 4.46 14.03
N VAL A 239 7.61 4.44 13.30
CA VAL A 239 6.48 3.52 13.50
C VAL A 239 6.30 2.72 12.22
N ASN A 240 6.36 1.39 12.31
CA ASN A 240 6.02 0.52 11.19
C ASN A 240 4.55 0.09 11.29
N TYR A 241 3.91 -0.02 10.14
CA TYR A 241 2.50 -0.31 9.96
C TYR A 241 2.34 -1.41 8.91
N ARG A 242 1.43 -2.34 9.16
CA ARG A 242 1.01 -3.35 8.19
C ARG A 242 -0.50 -3.38 8.12
N ILE A 243 -1.04 -3.53 6.93
CA ILE A 243 -2.48 -3.71 6.69
C ILE A 243 -2.67 -4.75 5.60
N ALA A 244 -3.54 -5.72 5.84
CA ALA A 244 -4.01 -6.64 4.81
C ALA A 244 -5.50 -6.44 4.58
N ILE A 245 -5.94 -6.75 3.37
CA ILE A 245 -7.35 -6.66 2.97
C ILE A 245 -7.89 -8.02 2.56
N SER A 246 -9.22 -8.14 2.53
CA SER A 246 -9.97 -9.26 1.98
C SER A 246 -11.30 -8.75 1.43
N PHE A 247 -11.80 -9.38 0.37
CA PHE A 247 -13.17 -9.15 -0.14
C PHE A 247 -14.20 -10.11 0.47
N VAL A 248 -13.78 -10.98 1.40
CA VAL A 248 -14.60 -12.04 1.99
C VAL A 248 -14.92 -11.75 3.45
N SER A 249 -13.91 -11.57 4.31
CA SER A 249 -14.09 -11.46 5.77
C SER A 249 -12.92 -10.79 6.50
N ILE A 250 -13.13 -10.44 7.77
CA ILE A 250 -12.05 -9.95 8.65
C ILE A 250 -11.06 -11.09 8.94
N GLU A 251 -11.56 -12.31 9.12
CA GLU A 251 -10.78 -13.51 9.38
C GLU A 251 -9.79 -13.78 8.23
N ASN A 252 -10.23 -13.65 6.99
CA ASN A 252 -9.37 -13.80 5.83
C ASN A 252 -8.34 -12.68 5.72
N ALA A 253 -8.72 -11.43 6.03
CA ALA A 253 -7.76 -10.33 6.11
C ALA A 253 -6.68 -10.59 7.17
N LYS A 254 -7.05 -11.13 8.34
CA LYS A 254 -6.10 -11.55 9.38
C LYS A 254 -5.19 -12.68 8.90
N GLU A 255 -5.74 -13.66 8.18
CA GLU A 255 -4.98 -14.78 7.62
C GLU A 255 -3.96 -14.30 6.58
N ASN A 256 -4.36 -13.39 5.70
CA ASN A 256 -3.48 -12.70 4.76
C ASN A 256 -2.35 -11.98 5.51
N LEU A 257 -2.70 -11.15 6.50
CA LEU A 257 -1.75 -10.38 7.31
C LEU A 257 -0.72 -11.28 8.01
N LYS A 258 -1.19 -12.38 8.62
CA LYS A 258 -0.35 -13.34 9.35
C LYS A 258 0.58 -14.10 8.41
N THR A 259 0.06 -14.63 7.31
CA THR A 259 0.84 -15.47 6.38
C THR A 259 1.89 -14.67 5.63
N GLU A 260 1.62 -13.39 5.40
CA GLU A 260 2.57 -12.46 4.79
C GLU A 260 3.44 -11.73 5.83
N ASN A 261 3.34 -12.09 7.13
CA ASN A 261 4.21 -11.57 8.19
C ASN A 261 5.55 -12.33 8.23
N LYS A 262 6.35 -12.18 7.19
CA LYS A 262 7.57 -12.99 7.00
C LYS A 262 8.83 -12.30 7.49
N TYR A 263 8.78 -10.98 7.71
CA TYR A 263 9.97 -10.18 7.99
C TYR A 263 9.79 -9.25 9.17
N ILE A 264 10.91 -8.97 9.84
CA ILE A 264 10.96 -8.22 11.10
C ILE A 264 10.92 -6.71 10.84
N ASN A 265 11.45 -6.25 9.70
CA ASN A 265 11.58 -4.82 9.40
C ASN A 265 11.14 -4.47 7.98
N PHE A 266 10.88 -3.18 7.75
CA PHE A 266 10.44 -2.62 6.48
C PHE A 266 11.40 -2.89 5.31
N GLU A 267 12.72 -2.83 5.55
CA GLU A 267 13.71 -2.94 4.48
C GLU A 267 13.72 -4.35 3.86
N ASP A 268 13.44 -5.38 4.66
CA ASP A 268 13.29 -6.74 4.17
C ASP A 268 12.06 -6.90 3.26
N TYR A 269 10.92 -6.31 3.61
CA TYR A 269 9.73 -6.27 2.74
C TYR A 269 10.05 -5.55 1.43
N LYS A 270 10.67 -4.37 1.50
CA LYS A 270 11.06 -3.58 0.33
C LYS A 270 12.00 -4.38 -0.58
N LYS A 271 12.99 -5.06 0.00
CA LYS A 271 13.95 -5.89 -0.74
C LYS A 271 13.24 -7.05 -1.42
N GLN A 272 12.39 -7.79 -0.71
CA GLN A 272 11.64 -8.91 -1.28
C GLN A 272 10.76 -8.46 -2.45
N THR A 273 10.04 -7.35 -2.28
CA THR A 273 9.14 -6.83 -3.33
C THR A 273 9.92 -6.32 -4.53
N SER A 274 11.08 -5.68 -4.31
CA SER A 274 11.97 -5.27 -5.41
C SER A 274 12.51 -6.47 -6.17
N GLN A 275 12.88 -7.55 -5.49
CA GLN A 275 13.36 -8.80 -6.11
C GLN A 275 12.28 -9.44 -7.00
N VAL A 276 11.03 -9.46 -6.55
CA VAL A 276 9.92 -9.96 -7.36
C VAL A 276 9.73 -9.08 -8.60
N TRP A 277 9.76 -7.75 -8.45
CA TRP A 277 9.69 -6.85 -9.60
C TRP A 277 10.84 -7.07 -10.58
N ASP A 278 12.07 -7.26 -10.08
CA ASP A 278 13.22 -7.57 -10.91
C ASP A 278 13.04 -8.87 -11.69
N GLU A 279 12.49 -9.91 -11.06
CA GLU A 279 12.17 -11.18 -11.71
C GLU A 279 11.20 -10.98 -12.87
N TYR A 280 10.05 -10.34 -12.63
CA TYR A 280 9.03 -10.07 -13.64
C TYR A 280 9.54 -9.17 -14.77
N LEU A 281 10.23 -8.07 -14.44
CA LEU A 281 10.74 -7.12 -15.44
C LEU A 281 11.91 -7.70 -16.24
N SER A 282 12.67 -8.65 -15.68
CA SER A 282 13.76 -9.33 -16.38
C SER A 282 13.30 -10.31 -17.47
N THR A 283 11.99 -10.62 -17.54
CA THR A 283 11.43 -11.49 -18.60
C THR A 283 11.67 -10.92 -20.00
N ILE A 284 11.73 -9.60 -20.15
CA ILE A 284 12.12 -8.93 -21.40
C ILE A 284 13.33 -8.04 -21.12
N LYS A 285 14.48 -8.43 -21.68
CA LYS A 285 15.74 -7.70 -21.52
C LYS A 285 16.03 -6.90 -22.78
N ILE A 286 15.94 -5.58 -22.67
CA ILE A 286 16.33 -4.67 -23.74
C ILE A 286 17.70 -4.03 -23.46
N LYS A 287 18.39 -3.63 -24.53
CA LYS A 287 19.61 -2.81 -24.47
C LYS A 287 19.34 -1.50 -25.19
N SER A 288 19.67 -0.39 -24.56
CA SER A 288 19.73 0.93 -25.18
C SER A 288 20.78 1.77 -24.46
N ASP A 289 21.50 2.56 -25.22
CA ASP A 289 22.39 3.62 -24.76
C ASP A 289 21.63 4.87 -24.25
N ASN A 290 20.32 4.96 -24.55
CA ASN A 290 19.46 6.02 -24.11
C ASN A 290 18.71 5.63 -22.83
N SER A 291 19.06 6.28 -21.71
CA SER A 291 18.45 6.02 -20.39
C SER A 291 16.95 6.31 -20.35
N ASP A 292 16.47 7.28 -21.11
CA ASP A 292 15.04 7.63 -21.15
C ASP A 292 14.23 6.56 -21.87
N ARG A 293 14.78 5.96 -22.92
CA ARG A 293 14.15 4.81 -23.61
C ARG A 293 14.10 3.59 -22.71
N LEU A 294 15.16 3.31 -21.95
CA LEU A 294 15.16 2.24 -20.95
C LEU A 294 14.08 2.49 -19.89
N LYS A 295 14.05 3.69 -19.31
CA LYS A 295 13.06 4.06 -18.30
C LYS A 295 11.63 3.95 -18.83
N GLN A 296 11.37 4.49 -20.02
CA GLN A 296 10.06 4.38 -20.65
C GLN A 296 9.67 2.92 -20.85
N PHE A 297 10.53 2.08 -21.45
CA PHE A 297 10.20 0.67 -21.68
C PHE A 297 9.83 -0.06 -20.38
N TYR A 298 10.69 -0.03 -19.36
CA TYR A 298 10.41 -0.75 -18.11
C TYR A 298 9.23 -0.16 -17.34
N THR A 299 8.98 1.15 -17.45
CA THR A 299 7.80 1.76 -16.82
C THR A 299 6.50 1.34 -17.50
N HIS A 300 6.45 1.29 -18.83
CA HIS A 300 5.27 0.81 -19.54
C HIS A 300 5.07 -0.70 -19.34
N PHE A 301 6.16 -1.48 -19.27
CA PHE A 301 6.08 -2.89 -18.95
C PHE A 301 5.57 -3.12 -17.52
N TYR A 302 6.04 -2.33 -16.54
CA TYR A 302 5.47 -2.29 -15.20
C TYR A 302 3.95 -2.01 -15.23
N HIS A 303 3.48 -1.01 -15.98
CA HIS A 303 2.04 -0.72 -16.07
C HIS A 303 1.21 -1.86 -16.67
N SER A 304 1.78 -2.70 -17.54
CA SER A 304 1.08 -3.90 -18.04
C SER A 304 1.00 -5.06 -17.03
N LEU A 305 1.71 -4.97 -15.91
CA LEU A 305 1.84 -6.02 -14.92
C LEU A 305 1.14 -5.69 -13.59
N ILE A 306 0.47 -4.54 -13.47
CA ILE A 306 -0.24 -4.12 -12.24
C ILE A 306 -1.75 -4.38 -12.29
N HIS A 307 -2.29 -4.76 -13.46
CA HIS A 307 -3.66 -5.23 -13.67
C HIS A 307 -3.65 -6.43 -14.62
N PRO A 308 -4.56 -7.42 -14.46
CA PRO A 308 -5.63 -7.53 -13.47
C PRO A 308 -5.11 -7.75 -12.03
N ASN A 309 -5.98 -7.62 -11.02
CA ASN A 309 -5.59 -7.77 -9.60
C ASN A 309 -6.15 -9.04 -9.01
N ILE A 310 -5.36 -9.74 -8.21
CA ILE A 310 -5.87 -10.84 -7.40
C ILE A 310 -6.93 -10.33 -6.42
N VAL A 311 -8.02 -11.08 -6.26
CA VAL A 311 -9.10 -10.83 -5.30
C VAL A 311 -9.38 -12.03 -4.39
N SER A 312 -8.75 -13.18 -4.64
CA SER A 312 -8.78 -14.31 -3.71
C SER A 312 -7.79 -14.12 -2.56
N ASP A 313 -8.24 -14.48 -1.37
CA ASP A 313 -7.44 -14.56 -0.16
C ASP A 313 -6.39 -15.70 -0.24
N ILE A 314 -5.51 -15.77 0.75
CA ILE A 314 -4.44 -16.78 0.78
C ILE A 314 -4.97 -18.21 0.94
N ASN A 315 -6.14 -18.38 1.57
CA ASN A 315 -6.86 -19.64 1.69
C ASN A 315 -7.64 -20.02 0.42
N GLY A 316 -7.57 -19.19 -0.62
CA GLY A 316 -8.22 -19.40 -1.91
C GLY A 316 -9.67 -18.90 -1.98
N GLU A 317 -10.26 -18.42 -0.88
CA GLU A 317 -11.61 -17.87 -0.90
C GLU A 317 -11.67 -16.53 -1.64
N TYR A 318 -12.80 -16.26 -2.31
CA TYR A 318 -13.08 -15.00 -2.97
C TYR A 318 -14.59 -14.74 -3.04
N MET A 319 -14.95 -13.46 -3.20
CA MET A 319 -16.34 -13.07 -3.47
C MET A 319 -16.66 -13.23 -4.95
N GLY A 320 -17.60 -14.12 -5.28
CA GLY A 320 -18.09 -14.33 -6.64
C GLY A 320 -18.99 -13.19 -7.13
N ALA A 321 -19.19 -13.13 -8.45
CA ALA A 321 -20.10 -12.16 -9.07
C ALA A 321 -21.58 -12.40 -8.70
N ASP A 322 -21.91 -13.56 -8.13
CA ASP A 322 -23.21 -13.90 -7.54
C ASP A 322 -23.35 -13.46 -6.07
N PHE A 323 -22.37 -12.71 -5.55
CA PHE A 323 -22.27 -12.25 -4.16
C PHE A 323 -22.23 -13.40 -3.14
N LYS A 324 -21.65 -14.54 -3.52
CA LYS A 324 -21.37 -15.67 -2.63
C LYS A 324 -19.86 -15.90 -2.50
N VAL A 325 -19.46 -16.49 -1.40
CA VAL A 325 -18.07 -16.93 -1.20
C VAL A 325 -17.86 -18.22 -2.00
N HIS A 326 -16.79 -18.23 -2.79
CA HIS A 326 -16.29 -19.39 -3.52
C HIS A 326 -14.82 -19.60 -3.19
N SER A 327 -14.26 -20.75 -3.56
CA SER A 327 -12.85 -21.06 -3.40
C SER A 327 -12.25 -21.45 -4.74
N VAL A 328 -11.04 -20.98 -5.01
CA VAL A 328 -10.25 -21.43 -6.17
C VAL A 328 -9.70 -22.83 -5.95
N GLU A 329 -9.38 -23.53 -7.04
CA GLU A 329 -8.60 -24.77 -6.96
C GLU A 329 -7.19 -24.51 -6.42
N GLU A 330 -6.57 -25.53 -5.83
CA GLU A 330 -5.20 -25.41 -5.31
C GLU A 330 -4.21 -24.92 -6.39
N GLY A 331 -3.39 -23.93 -6.03
CA GLY A 331 -2.42 -23.31 -6.94
C GLY A 331 -3.01 -22.32 -7.94
N ARG A 332 -4.32 -22.03 -7.89
CA ARG A 332 -4.97 -20.97 -8.66
C ARG A 332 -5.14 -19.70 -7.82
N GLU A 333 -5.35 -18.59 -8.51
CA GLU A 333 -5.68 -17.30 -7.93
C GLU A 333 -6.86 -16.71 -8.72
N GLN A 334 -7.82 -16.07 -8.04
CA GLN A 334 -8.93 -15.37 -8.69
C GLN A 334 -8.54 -13.93 -8.94
N TYR A 335 -8.82 -13.44 -10.15
CA TYR A 335 -8.54 -12.07 -10.56
C TYR A 335 -9.80 -11.25 -10.85
N SER A 336 -9.67 -9.93 -10.75
CA SER A 336 -10.66 -8.92 -11.14
C SER A 336 -9.97 -7.71 -11.80
N SER A 337 -10.66 -6.59 -11.95
CA SER A 337 -10.18 -5.36 -12.61
C SER A 337 -9.94 -5.52 -14.11
N PHE A 338 -10.85 -6.24 -14.79
CA PHE A 338 -10.79 -6.44 -16.25
C PHE A 338 -11.37 -5.26 -17.02
N SER A 339 -10.52 -4.36 -17.50
CA SER A 339 -10.90 -3.29 -18.44
C SER A 339 -10.85 -3.82 -19.88
N VAL A 340 -11.90 -4.52 -20.31
CA VAL A 340 -11.91 -5.33 -21.55
C VAL A 340 -12.20 -4.59 -22.85
N TRP A 341 -12.73 -3.36 -22.78
CA TRP A 341 -13.10 -2.57 -23.97
C TRP A 341 -11.88 -2.00 -24.69
#